data_AF-A0A395D533-F1
#
_entry.id   AF-A0A395D533-F1
#
_cell.length_a   1.000
_cell.length_b   1.000
_cell.length_c   1.000
_cell.angle_alpha   90.00
_cell.angle_beta   90.00
_cell.angle_gamma   90.00
#
_symmetry.space_group_name_H-M   'P 1'
#
loop_
_entity.id
_entity.type
_entity.pdbx_description
1 polymer ?
#
loop_
_entity_poly.entity_id
_entity_poly.type
_entity_poly.pdbx_seq_one_letter_code
_entity_poly.pdbx_strand_id
1 'polypeptide(L)'
;MSDIFREVDEDVRREKAANLWKRYQTPVFATAFIIVAATAALSYLESNRVKTAEAANVRFESAATLARQGKREEALAAFEALAKDAPKGYATLARLRAAEQLEGGDKVKALAAYDAIAEDKG
;
A
#
# COMPACT_ATOMS: atom_id res chain seq x y z
N MET A 1 42.08 -16.80 50.41
CA MET A 1 42.82 -15.85 49.55
C MET A 1 42.30 -15.76 48.11
N SER A 2 41.15 -16.36 47.78
CA SER A 2 40.57 -16.36 46.42
C SER A 2 39.44 -15.37 46.18
N ASP A 3 38.84 -14.80 47.25
CA ASP A 3 37.66 -13.92 47.14
C ASP A 3 38.01 -12.55 46.56
N ILE A 4 39.03 -11.89 47.10
CA ILE A 4 39.42 -10.53 46.69
C ILE A 4 39.86 -10.49 45.21
N PHE A 5 40.52 -11.54 44.71
CA PHE A 5 40.90 -11.61 43.29
C PHE A 5 39.70 -11.88 42.36
N ARG A 6 38.67 -12.60 42.82
CA ARG A 6 37.43 -12.76 42.04
C ARG A 6 36.60 -11.49 42.00
N GLU A 7 36.47 -10.81 43.14
CA GLU A 7 35.72 -9.56 43.26
C GLU A 7 36.34 -8.46 42.38
N VAL A 8 37.67 -8.33 42.40
CA VAL A 8 38.39 -7.37 41.54
C VAL A 8 38.29 -7.73 40.05
N ASP A 9 38.43 -9.00 39.68
CA ASP A 9 38.33 -9.42 38.26
C ASP A 9 36.88 -9.27 37.73
N GLU A 10 35.88 -9.45 38.59
CA GLU A 10 34.47 -9.16 38.28
C GLU A 10 34.22 -7.66 38.06
N ASP A 11 34.75 -6.79 38.91
CA ASP A 11 34.57 -5.34 38.79
C ASP A 11 35.27 -4.80 37.55
N VAL A 12 36.47 -5.29 37.23
CA VAL A 12 37.18 -4.94 35.98
C VAL A 12 36.39 -5.44 34.75
N ARG A 13 35.74 -6.60 34.80
CA ARG A 13 34.85 -7.07 33.71
C ARG A 13 33.60 -6.22 33.58
N ARG A 14 32.94 -5.91 34.69
CA ARG A 14 31.76 -5.01 34.72
C ARG A 14 32.11 -3.66 34.13
N GLU A 15 33.24 -3.10 34.52
CA GLU A 15 33.69 -1.80 34.04
C GLU A 15 34.03 -1.83 32.55
N LYS A 16 34.72 -2.88 32.06
CA LYS A 16 34.96 -3.09 30.62
C LYS A 16 33.66 -3.23 29.82
N ALA A 17 32.70 -4.03 30.31
CA ALA A 17 31.39 -4.20 29.67
C ALA A 17 30.60 -2.90 29.66
N ALA A 18 30.61 -2.14 30.76
CA ALA A 18 29.96 -0.83 30.86
C ALA A 18 30.62 0.19 29.93
N ASN A 19 31.95 0.16 29.76
CA ASN A 19 32.66 1.08 28.88
C ASN A 19 32.45 0.74 27.39
N LEU A 20 32.40 -0.56 27.06
CA LEU A 20 31.97 -1.07 25.75
C LEU A 20 30.54 -0.62 25.43
N TRP A 21 29.61 -0.84 26.36
CA TRP A 21 28.23 -0.37 26.22
C TRP A 21 28.17 1.15 26.06
N LYS A 22 28.89 1.92 26.89
CA LYS A 22 28.93 3.38 26.77
C LYS A 22 29.43 3.87 25.41
N ARG A 23 30.37 3.14 24.79
CA ARG A 23 30.91 3.46 23.47
C ARG A 23 29.98 3.06 22.33
N TYR A 24 29.30 1.92 22.44
CA TYR A 24 28.45 1.37 21.37
C TYR A 24 26.96 1.68 21.51
N GLN A 25 26.49 2.17 22.66
CA GLN A 25 25.08 2.55 22.86
C GLN A 25 24.62 3.58 21.81
N THR A 26 25.44 4.60 21.54
CA THR A 26 25.08 5.70 20.62
C THR A 26 24.87 5.20 19.20
N PRO A 27 25.79 4.44 18.56
CA PRO A 27 25.54 3.90 17.23
C PRO A 27 24.41 2.87 17.20
N VAL A 28 24.19 2.10 18.28
CA VAL A 28 23.04 1.17 18.39
C VAL A 28 21.73 1.95 18.37
N PHE A 29 21.59 2.99 19.18
CA PHE A 29 20.39 3.83 19.20
C PHE A 29 20.20 4.60 17.88
N ALA A 30 21.28 5.11 17.28
CA ALA A 30 21.20 5.77 15.98
C ALA A 30 20.69 4.79 14.89
N THR A 31 21.22 3.57 14.87
CA THR A 31 20.79 2.52 13.92
C THR A 31 19.33 2.16 14.15
N ALA A 32 18.92 1.94 15.40
CA ALA A 32 17.53 1.65 15.75
C ALA A 32 16.58 2.78 15.30
N PHE A 33 16.98 4.04 15.51
CA PHE A 33 16.20 5.19 15.08
C PHE A 33 16.06 5.26 13.55
N ILE A 34 17.12 4.99 12.80
CA ILE A 34 17.08 4.94 11.33
C ILE A 34 16.08 3.88 10.85
N ILE A 35 16.08 2.69 11.45
CA ILE A 35 15.16 1.60 11.09
C ILE A 35 13.70 2.02 11.34
N VAL A 36 13.42 2.64 12.50
CA VAL A 36 12.08 3.13 12.83
C VAL A 36 11.65 4.24 11.87
N ALA A 37 12.53 5.20 11.56
CA ALA A 37 12.26 6.28 10.62
C ALA A 37 11.99 5.76 9.20
N ALA A 38 12.77 4.78 8.73
CA ALA A 38 12.56 4.14 7.43
C ALA A 38 11.20 3.43 7.38
N THR A 39 10.84 2.68 8.43
CA THR A 39 9.55 2.01 8.53
C THR A 39 8.40 3.01 8.55
N ALA A 40 8.53 4.09 9.31
CA ALA A 40 7.53 5.16 9.37
C ALA A 40 7.32 5.83 8.00
N ALA A 41 8.39 6.09 7.26
CA ALA A 41 8.32 6.66 5.92
C ALA A 41 7.57 5.73 4.94
N LEU A 42 7.88 4.43 4.96
CA LEU A 42 7.16 3.44 4.14
C LEU A 42 5.68 3.35 4.51
N SER A 43 5.37 3.26 5.80
CA SER A 43 4.00 3.20 6.32
C SER A 43 3.17 4.43 5.97
N TYR A 44 3.79 5.62 5.93
CA TYR A 44 3.11 6.86 5.57
C TYR A 44 2.69 6.87 4.09
N LEU A 45 3.56 6.41 3.20
CA LEU A 45 3.22 6.27 1.78
C LEU A 45 2.11 5.24 1.54
N GLU A 46 2.11 4.15 2.32
CA GLU A 46 1.08 3.11 2.23
C GLU A 46 -0.29 3.57 2.72
N SER A 47 -0.32 4.37 3.80
CA SER A 47 -1.58 4.91 4.35
C SER A 47 -2.35 5.77 3.34
N ASN A 48 -1.65 6.52 2.49
CA ASN A 48 -2.30 7.31 1.43
C ASN A 48 -2.91 6.42 0.34
N ARG A 49 -2.34 5.24 0.07
CA ARG A 49 -2.90 4.27 -0.88
C ARG A 49 -4.19 3.65 -0.35
N VAL A 50 -4.25 3.33 0.94
CA VAL A 50 -5.44 2.73 1.56
C VAL A 50 -6.63 3.68 1.53
N LYS A 51 -6.44 4.96 1.93
CA LYS A 51 -7.53 5.95 1.92
C LYS A 51 -8.09 6.22 0.52
N THR A 52 -7.22 6.28 -0.48
CA THR A 52 -7.63 6.50 -1.88
C THR A 52 -8.30 5.25 -2.47
N ALA A 53 -7.85 4.04 -2.09
CA ALA A 53 -8.48 2.79 -2.46
C ALA A 53 -9.88 2.63 -1.85
N GLU A 54 -10.08 3.04 -0.59
CA GLU A 54 -11.38 2.98 0.08
C GLU A 54 -12.40 3.91 -0.59
N ALA A 55 -12.01 5.15 -0.90
CA ALA A 55 -12.87 6.09 -1.63
C ALA A 55 -13.22 5.57 -3.05
N ALA A 56 -12.25 4.94 -3.73
CA ALA A 56 -12.50 4.31 -5.03
C ALA A 56 -13.45 3.11 -4.90
N ASN A 57 -13.35 2.32 -3.83
CA ASN A 57 -14.21 1.17 -3.59
C ASN A 57 -15.68 1.58 -3.41
N VAL A 58 -15.97 2.59 -2.60
CA VAL A 58 -17.34 3.10 -2.40
C VAL A 58 -17.96 3.56 -3.72
N ARG A 59 -17.19 4.28 -4.54
CA ARG A 59 -17.63 4.72 -5.88
C ARG A 59 -17.84 3.54 -6.83
N PHE A 60 -16.99 2.51 -6.75
CA PHE A 60 -17.12 1.31 -7.56
C PHE A 60 -18.38 0.51 -7.17
N GLU A 61 -18.66 0.39 -5.88
CA GLU A 61 -19.87 -0.27 -5.39
C GLU A 61 -21.14 0.47 -5.81
N SER A 62 -21.13 1.80 -5.77
CA SER A 62 -22.26 2.61 -6.22
C SER A 62 -22.50 2.43 -7.73
N ALA A 63 -21.45 2.45 -8.54
CA ALA A 63 -21.52 2.16 -9.98
C ALA A 63 -22.04 0.73 -10.26
N ALA A 64 -21.55 -0.27 -9.51
CA ALA A 64 -22.03 -1.65 -9.63
C ALA A 64 -23.51 -1.78 -9.22
N THR A 65 -23.97 -0.97 -8.28
CA THR A 65 -25.38 -0.93 -7.88
C THR A 65 -26.25 -0.31 -8.98
N LEU A 66 -25.80 0.76 -9.64
CA LEU A 66 -26.48 1.31 -10.83
C LEU A 66 -26.58 0.27 -11.96
N ALA A 67 -25.51 -0.49 -12.20
CA ALA A 67 -25.51 -1.57 -13.18
C ALA A 67 -26.55 -2.65 -12.84
N ARG A 68 -26.61 -3.08 -11.57
CA ARG A 68 -27.62 -4.04 -11.08
C ARG A 68 -29.05 -3.52 -11.17
N GLN A 69 -29.24 -2.22 -11.05
CA GLN A 69 -30.54 -1.55 -11.24
C GLN A 69 -30.94 -1.41 -12.72
N GLY A 70 -30.11 -1.88 -13.65
CA GLY A 70 -30.36 -1.79 -15.10
C GLY A 70 -30.03 -0.42 -15.71
N LYS A 71 -29.48 0.51 -14.94
CA LYS A 71 -29.08 1.85 -15.39
C LYS A 71 -27.72 1.82 -16.08
N ARG A 72 -27.65 1.15 -17.23
CA ARG A 72 -26.39 0.85 -17.93
C ARG A 72 -25.58 2.09 -18.31
N GLU A 73 -26.23 3.14 -18.79
CA GLU A 73 -25.54 4.38 -19.17
C GLU A 73 -24.96 5.14 -17.97
N GLU A 74 -25.73 5.26 -16.88
CA GLU A 74 -25.27 5.87 -15.62
C GLU A 74 -24.10 5.06 -15.02
N ALA A 75 -24.20 3.73 -15.05
CA ALA A 75 -23.16 2.83 -14.58
C ALA A 75 -21.89 2.94 -15.44
N LEU A 76 -22.03 2.98 -16.76
CA LEU A 76 -20.93 3.16 -17.70
C LEU A 76 -20.18 4.47 -17.41
N ALA A 77 -20.90 5.59 -17.30
CA ALA A 77 -20.29 6.89 -17.00
C ALA A 77 -19.55 6.87 -15.64
N ALA A 78 -20.12 6.22 -14.63
CA ALA A 78 -19.48 6.08 -13.32
C ALA A 78 -18.20 5.22 -13.37
N PHE A 79 -18.22 4.11 -14.12
CA PHE A 79 -17.03 3.27 -14.32
C PHE A 79 -15.95 3.97 -15.17
N GLU A 80 -16.31 4.75 -16.19
CA GLU A 80 -15.34 5.54 -16.95
C GLU A 80 -14.69 6.64 -16.11
N ALA A 81 -15.43 7.28 -15.20
CA ALA A 81 -14.87 8.24 -14.26
C ALA A 81 -13.86 7.57 -13.32
N LEU A 82 -14.20 6.39 -12.79
CA LEU A 82 -13.29 5.57 -11.97
C LEU A 82 -12.04 5.14 -12.76
N ALA A 83 -12.17 4.80 -14.04
CA ALA A 83 -11.06 4.42 -14.89
C ALA A 83 -10.01 5.52 -15.10
N LYS A 84 -10.38 6.80 -14.88
CA LYS A 84 -9.50 7.97 -15.01
C LYS A 84 -8.91 8.40 -13.67
N ASP A 85 -9.73 8.37 -12.62
CA ASP A 85 -9.37 8.99 -11.33
C ASP A 85 -8.95 7.98 -10.24
N ALA A 86 -9.21 6.68 -10.42
CA ALA A 86 -8.93 5.68 -9.39
C ALA A 86 -7.46 5.19 -9.42
N PRO A 87 -6.94 4.66 -8.29
CA PRO A 87 -5.64 3.98 -8.26
C PRO A 87 -5.58 2.85 -9.31
N LYS A 88 -4.40 2.57 -9.88
CA LYS A 88 -4.20 1.63 -11.00
C LYS A 88 -5.04 0.34 -10.91
N GLY A 89 -5.05 -0.33 -9.75
CA GLY A 89 -5.83 -1.56 -9.57
C GLY A 89 -7.34 -1.39 -9.77
N TYR A 90 -7.94 -0.33 -9.22
CA TYR A 90 -9.36 -0.02 -9.40
C TYR A 90 -9.65 0.55 -10.79
N ALA A 91 -8.72 1.31 -11.37
CA ALA A 91 -8.89 1.85 -12.72
C ALA A 91 -9.02 0.74 -13.76
N THR A 92 -8.17 -0.30 -13.70
CA THR A 92 -8.26 -1.46 -14.60
C THR A 92 -9.58 -2.22 -14.42
N LEU A 93 -10.00 -2.47 -13.17
CA LEU A 93 -11.28 -3.12 -12.88
C LEU A 93 -12.47 -2.30 -13.38
N ALA A 94 -12.42 -0.97 -13.24
CA ALA A 94 -13.48 -0.08 -13.71
C ALA A 94 -13.58 -0.09 -15.24
N ARG A 95 -12.46 -0.13 -15.97
CA ARG A 95 -12.47 -0.27 -17.44
C ARG A 95 -13.13 -1.57 -17.90
N LEU A 96 -12.83 -2.69 -17.23
CA LEU A 96 -13.46 -3.98 -17.54
C LEU A 96 -14.98 -3.92 -17.30
N ARG A 97 -15.42 -3.33 -16.18
CA ARG A 97 -16.86 -3.14 -15.90
C ARG A 97 -17.55 -2.20 -16.88
N ALA A 98 -16.87 -1.15 -17.32
CA ALA A 98 -17.37 -0.26 -18.37
C ALA A 98 -17.61 -1.02 -19.68
N ALA A 99 -16.65 -1.86 -20.09
CA ALA A 99 -16.80 -2.72 -21.27
C ALA A 99 -17.98 -3.70 -21.14
N GLU A 100 -18.18 -4.29 -19.95
CA GLU A 100 -19.35 -5.15 -19.64
C GLU A 100 -20.68 -4.40 -19.82
N GLN A 101 -20.77 -3.13 -19.38
CA GLN A 101 -21.99 -2.34 -19.58
C GLN A 101 -22.25 -2.02 -21.06
N LEU A 102 -21.19 -1.86 -21.86
CA LEU A 102 -21.28 -1.62 -23.31
C LEU A 102 -21.78 -2.86 -24.06
N GLU A 103 -21.49 -4.08 -23.61
CA GLU A 103 -21.99 -5.31 -24.27
C GLU A 103 -23.52 -5.34 -24.38
N GLY A 104 -24.20 -4.73 -23.40
CA GLY A 104 -25.64 -4.63 -23.35
C GLY A 104 -26.26 -3.64 -24.34
N GLY A 105 -25.46 -2.81 -25.03
CA GLY A 105 -25.93 -1.77 -25.95
C GLY A 105 -25.18 -1.74 -27.29
N ASP A 106 -23.84 -1.67 -27.24
CA ASP A 106 -22.97 -1.56 -28.41
C ASP A 106 -21.78 -2.53 -28.29
N LYS A 107 -21.97 -3.73 -28.86
CA LYS A 107 -20.97 -4.81 -28.84
C LYS A 107 -19.67 -4.42 -29.55
N VAL A 108 -19.72 -3.54 -30.55
CA VAL A 108 -18.52 -3.10 -31.28
C VAL A 108 -17.66 -2.23 -30.38
N LYS A 109 -18.29 -1.30 -29.64
CA LYS A 109 -17.59 -0.50 -28.63
C LYS A 109 -17.07 -1.34 -27.48
N ALA A 110 -17.81 -2.36 -27.05
CA ALA A 110 -17.35 -3.27 -26.00
C ALA A 110 -16.08 -4.02 -26.43
N LEU A 111 -16.04 -4.57 -27.64
CA LEU A 111 -14.85 -5.24 -28.19
C LEU A 111 -13.65 -4.28 -28.25
N ALA A 112 -13.83 -3.08 -28.80
CA ALA A 112 -12.76 -2.09 -28.85
C ALA A 112 -12.24 -1.70 -27.45
N ALA A 113 -13.13 -1.62 -26.46
CA ALA A 113 -12.75 -1.36 -25.07
C ALA A 113 -11.94 -2.52 -24.47
N TYR A 114 -12.33 -3.78 -24.72
CA TYR A 114 -11.56 -4.93 -24.26
C TYR A 114 -10.20 -5.04 -24.94
N ASP A 115 -10.12 -4.78 -26.25
CA ASP A 115 -8.85 -4.77 -26.99
C ASP A 115 -7.92 -3.69 -26.43
N ALA A 116 -8.43 -2.48 -26.18
CA ALA A 116 -7.65 -1.40 -25.57
C ALA A 116 -7.11 -1.78 -24.17
N ILE A 117 -7.88 -2.54 -23.38
CA ILE A 117 -7.42 -3.05 -22.08
C ILE A 117 -6.35 -4.13 -22.26
N ALA A 118 -6.49 -5.00 -23.27
CA ALA A 118 -5.53 -6.07 -23.56
C ALA A 118 -4.20 -5.53 -24.10
N GLU A 119 -4.23 -4.41 -24.83
CA GLU A 119 -3.04 -3.73 -25.35
C GLU A 119 -2.35 -2.86 -24.28
N ASP A 120 -3.05 -2.46 -23.22
CA ASP A 120 -2.50 -1.68 -22.12
C ASP A 120 -1.55 -2.52 -21.25
N LYS A 121 -0.26 -2.50 -21.63
CA LYS A 121 0.84 -3.08 -20.84
C LYS A 121 1.13 -2.14 -19.66
N GLY A 122 0.44 -2.38 -18.53
CA GLY A 122 0.37 -1.49 -17.36
C GLY A 122 1.66 -1.01 -16.69
#